data_AF-A0A378A0K6-F1
#
_entry.id   AF-A0A378A0K6-F1
#
_cell.length_a   1.000
_cell.length_b   1.000
_cell.length_c   1.000
_cell.angle_alpha   90.00
_cell.angle_beta   90.00
_cell.angle_gamma   90.00
#
_symmetry.space_group_name_H-M   'P 1'
#
loop_
_entity.id
_entity.type
_entity.pdbx_description
1 polymer ?
#
loop_
_entity_poly.entity_id
_entity_poly.type
_entity_poly.pdbx_seq_one_letter_code
_entity_poly.pdbx_strand_id
1 'polypeptide(L)' 'MGDGVFQLLPEQRPGAVLARDYIATFKLLSLYDIDQCWLCADSARERGLDSRDPWVVDVECLAPDALRARLHEFDVILRF' A
#
# COMPACT_ATOMS: atom_id res chain seq x y z
N MET A 1 -5.63 2.15 1.84
CA MET A 1 -6.63 2.14 2.95
C MET A 1 -7.56 0.94 2.78
N GLY A 2 -8.28 0.53 3.84
CA GLY A 2 -9.21 -0.61 3.78
C GLY A 2 -8.48 -1.89 3.35
N ASP A 3 -9.10 -2.71 2.49
CA ASP A 3 -8.48 -3.93 1.97
C ASP A 3 -7.30 -3.69 1.02
N GLY A 4 -7.11 -2.44 0.56
CA GLY A 4 -5.95 -2.08 -0.25
C GLY A 4 -4.60 -2.32 0.44
N VAL A 5 -4.57 -2.45 1.78
CA VAL A 5 -3.33 -2.79 2.51
C VAL A 5 -2.77 -4.16 2.12
N PHE A 6 -3.62 -5.10 1.69
CA PHE A 6 -3.18 -6.43 1.25
C PHE A 6 -2.37 -6.39 -0.05
N GLN A 7 -2.51 -5.35 -0.87
CA GLN A 7 -1.79 -5.23 -2.13
C GLN A 7 -0.27 -5.12 -1.91
N LEU A 8 0.17 -4.68 -0.73
CA LEU A 8 1.58 -4.47 -0.43
C LEU A 8 2.24 -5.64 0.30
N LEU A 9 1.52 -6.73 0.53
CA LEU A 9 2.10 -7.92 1.17
C LEU A 9 3.15 -8.58 0.26
N PRO A 10 4.28 -9.02 0.81
CA PRO A 10 5.32 -9.71 0.06
C PRO A 10 4.91 -11.15 -0.27
N GLU A 11 5.68 -11.78 -1.15
CA GLU A 11 5.60 -13.21 -1.47
C GLU A 11 4.24 -13.71 -1.99
N GLN A 12 3.38 -12.82 -2.47
CA GLN A 12 2.13 -13.21 -3.12
C GLN A 12 2.41 -14.06 -4.37
N ARG A 13 1.65 -15.15 -4.52
CA ARG A 13 1.74 -16.08 -5.67
C ARG A 13 0.40 -16.18 -6.41
N PRO A 14 -0.06 -15.10 -7.05
CA PRO A 14 -1.37 -15.07 -7.73
C PRO A 14 -1.49 -16.09 -8.87
N GLY A 15 -0.36 -16.57 -9.42
CA GLY A 15 -0.35 -17.65 -10.40
C GLY A 15 -0.97 -18.96 -9.89
N ALA A 16 -1.03 -19.19 -8.57
CA ALA A 16 -1.74 -20.33 -7.97
C ALA A 16 -3.25 -20.33 -8.26
N VAL A 17 -3.82 -19.16 -8.60
CA VAL A 17 -5.21 -18.98 -8.99
C VAL A 17 -5.35 -18.44 -10.42
N LEU A 18 -4.32 -18.65 -11.26
CA LEU A 18 -4.25 -18.19 -12.66
C LEU A 18 -4.36 -16.66 -12.82
N ALA A 19 -4.13 -15.91 -11.75
CA ALA A 19 -4.11 -14.45 -11.79
C ALA A 19 -2.73 -13.94 -12.18
N ARG A 20 -2.70 -12.78 -12.84
CA ARG A 20 -1.46 -12.08 -13.21
C ARG A 20 -0.73 -11.64 -11.95
N ASP A 21 0.58 -11.87 -11.91
CA ASP A 21 1.46 -11.30 -10.88
C ASP A 21 1.78 -9.84 -11.18
N TYR A 22 0.86 -8.94 -10.79
CA TYR A 22 1.08 -7.50 -10.88
C TYR A 22 1.83 -6.94 -9.67
N ILE A 23 2.02 -7.73 -8.60
CA ILE A 23 2.65 -7.27 -7.35
C ILE A 23 4.11 -6.89 -7.59
N ALA A 24 4.81 -7.62 -8.45
CA ALA A 24 6.16 -7.27 -8.89
C ALA A 24 6.28 -5.85 -9.49
N THR A 25 5.19 -5.32 -10.07
CA THR A 25 5.15 -3.97 -10.67
C THR A 25 5.25 -2.86 -9.62
N PHE A 26 4.83 -3.12 -8.37
CA PHE A 26 4.95 -2.12 -7.30
C PHE A 26 6.40 -1.73 -7.01
N LYS A 27 7.36 -2.65 -7.22
CA LYS A 27 8.79 -2.35 -7.08
C LYS A 27 9.29 -1.31 -8.08
N LEU A 28 8.55 -1.08 -9.17
CA LEU A 28 8.89 -0.04 -10.13
C LEU A 28 8.62 1.37 -9.60
N LEU A 29 7.76 1.53 -8.58
CA LEU A 29 7.43 2.86 -8.04
C LEU A 29 8.69 3.61 -7.60
N SER A 30 9.56 2.97 -6.81
CA SER A 30 10.83 3.55 -6.38
C SER A 30 11.84 3.72 -7.53
N LEU A 31 11.74 2.94 -8.62
CA LEU A 31 12.59 3.12 -9.80
C LEU A 31 12.16 4.33 -10.65
N TYR A 32 10.94 4.82 -10.46
CA TYR A 32 10.39 5.99 -11.13
C TYR A 32 10.20 7.18 -10.18
N ASP A 33 10.93 7.20 -9.05
CA ASP A 33 10.91 8.27 -8.04
C ASP A 33 9.51 8.53 -7.44
N ILE A 34 8.66 7.51 -7.34
CA ILE A 34 7.37 7.56 -6.65
C ILE A 34 7.57 7.11 -5.20
N ASP A 35 8.01 8.04 -4.37
CA ASP A 35 8.40 7.78 -2.97
C ASP A 35 7.33 8.19 -1.94
N GLN A 36 6.33 8.96 -2.38
CA GLN A 36 5.21 9.39 -1.55
C GLN A 36 4.14 8.29 -1.44
N CYS A 37 4.51 7.21 -0.74
CA CYS A 37 3.64 6.06 -0.53
C CYS A 37 3.21 5.93 0.94
N TRP A 38 1.91 5.90 1.17
CA TRP A 38 1.34 5.83 2.52
C TRP A 38 0.41 4.65 2.72
N LEU A 39 0.42 4.12 3.94
CA LEU A 39 -0.46 3.03 4.38
C LEU A 39 -1.26 3.45 5.62
N CYS A 40 -2.55 3.09 5.67
CA CYS A 40 -3.39 3.36 6.84
C CYS A 40 -3.07 2.36 7.96
N ALA A 41 -2.49 2.84 9.05
CA ALA A 41 -2.07 2.02 10.18
C ALA A 41 -3.25 1.28 10.83
N ASP A 42 -4.42 1.92 10.93
CA ASP A 42 -5.60 1.30 11.53
C ASP A 42 -6.17 0.19 10.65
N SER A 43 -6.24 0.41 9.33
CA SER A 43 -6.69 -0.63 8.39
C SER A 43 -5.78 -1.86 8.39
N ALA A 44 -4.46 -1.65 8.52
CA ALA A 44 -3.51 -2.76 8.69
C ALA A 44 -3.74 -3.49 10.02
N ARG A 45 -3.84 -2.77 11.14
CA ARG A 45 -4.04 -3.35 12.47
C ARG A 45 -5.33 -4.18 12.56
N GLU A 46 -6.43 -3.68 12.00
CA GLU A 46 -7.71 -4.41 11.91
C GLU A 46 -7.60 -5.74 11.17
N ARG A 47 -6.63 -5.86 10.25
CA ARG A 47 -6.36 -7.06 9.44
C ARG A 47 -5.21 -7.91 10.00
N GLY A 48 -4.68 -7.56 11.17
CA GLY A 48 -3.59 -8.27 11.84
C GLY A 48 -2.20 -8.01 11.24
N LEU A 49 -2.03 -6.91 10.51
CA LEU A 49 -0.75 -6.49 9.93
C LEU A 49 -0.04 -5.47 10.83
N ASP A 50 1.28 -5.53 10.90
CA ASP A 50 2.14 -4.63 11.70
C ASP A 50 2.84 -3.63 10.76
N SER A 51 3.15 -2.43 11.26
CA SER A 51 3.86 -1.43 10.46
C SER A 51 5.26 -1.89 10.00
N ARG A 52 5.85 -2.88 10.70
CA ARG A 52 7.15 -3.48 10.40
C ARG A 52 7.07 -4.67 9.44
N ASP A 53 5.88 -5.01 8.93
CA ASP A 53 5.78 -6.06 7.92
C ASP A 53 6.65 -5.70 6.70
N PRO A 54 7.22 -6.70 5.98
CA PRO A 54 8.12 -6.44 4.87
C PRO A 54 7.36 -6.05 3.61
N TRP A 55 6.82 -4.83 3.59
CA TRP A 55 6.05 -4.27 2.48
C TRP A 55 6.87 -4.28 1.18
N VAL A 56 6.20 -4.53 0.04
CA VAL A 56 6.86 -4.57 -1.28
C VAL A 56 7.31 -3.21 -1.81
N VAL A 57 6.90 -2.12 -1.14
CA VAL A 57 7.24 -0.72 -1.43
C VAL A 57 7.62 -0.07 -0.11
N ASP A 58 8.54 0.90 -0.15
CA ASP A 58 8.81 1.74 1.02
C ASP A 58 7.59 2.62 1.31
N VAL A 59 6.90 2.34 2.41
CA VAL A 59 5.64 2.99 2.75
C VAL A 59 5.66 3.54 4.17
N GLU A 60 5.19 4.78 4.30
CA GLU A 60 4.98 5.39 5.60
C GLU A 60 3.60 4.99 6.16
N CYS A 61 3.59 4.33 7.31
CA CYS A 61 2.36 3.98 8.01
C CYS A 61 1.82 5.20 8.77
N LEU A 62 0.67 5.71 8.35
CA LEU A 62 0.01 6.88 8.95
C LEU A 62 -1.26 6.49 9.72
N ALA A 63 -1.47 7.17 10.85
CA ALA A 63 -2.77 7.16 11.53
C ALA A 63 -3.86 7.75 10.61
N PRO A 64 -5.14 7.37 10.76
CA PRO A 64 -6.22 7.80 9.87
C PRO A 64 -6.33 9.32 9.71
N ASP A 65 -6.15 10.08 10.78
CA ASP A 65 -6.25 11.54 10.73
C ASP A 65 -5.09 12.18 9.97
N ALA A 66 -3.87 11.67 10.15
CA ALA A 66 -2.70 12.11 9.40
C ALA A 66 -2.83 11.76 7.91
N LEU A 67 -3.30 10.55 7.60
CA LEU A 67 -3.55 10.14 6.22
C LEU A 67 -4.63 10.99 5.56
N ARG A 68 -5.71 11.30 6.29
CA ARG A 68 -6.77 12.22 5.83
C ARG A 68 -6.21 13.61 5.52
N ALA A 69 -5.37 14.15 6.40
CA ALA A 69 -4.73 15.44 6.18
C ALA A 69 -3.87 15.41 4.91
N ARG A 70 -3.07 14.35 4.71
CA ARG A 70 -2.28 14.17 3.48
C ARG A 70 -3.13 14.12 2.23
N LEU A 71 -4.20 13.33 2.24
CA LEU A 71 -5.08 13.23 1.08
C LEU A 71 -5.77 14.56 0.73
N HIS A 72 -5.97 15.45 1.71
CA HIS A 72 -6.52 16.78 1.49
C HIS A 72 -5.53 17.74 0.79
N GLU A 73 -4.23 17.42 0.76
CA GLU A 73 -3.22 18.21 0.03
C GLU A 73 -3.32 18.03 -1.50
N PHE A 74 -4.09 17.05 -2.00
CA PHE A 74 -4.21 16.73 -3.42
C PHE A 74 -5.53 17.24 -4.03
N ASP A 75 -5.44 17.84 -5.21
CA ASP A 75 -6.61 18.33 -5.96
C ASP A 75 -7.46 17.21 -6.57
N VAL A 76 -6.84 16.07 -6.88
CA VAL A 76 -7.47 14.95 -7.59
C VAL A 76 -7.14 13.63 -6.89
N ILE A 77 -8.17 12.84 -6.61
CA ILE A 77 -8.04 11.52 -6.00
C ILE A 77 -8.64 10.48 -6.96
N LEU A 78 -7.81 9.53 -7.39
CA LEU A 78 -8.25 8.34 -8.13
C LEU A 78 -8.32 7.15 -7.18
N ARG A 79 -9.46 6.44 -7.17
CA ARG A 79 -9.67 5.26 -6.32
C ARG A 79 -9.87 4.03 -7.20
N PHE A 80 -9.13 2.98 -6.88
CA PHE A 80 -9.16 1.68 -7.55
C PHE A 80 -9.70 0.60 -6.60
#